data_AF-A0A814V277-F1
#
_entry.id   AF-A0A814V277-F1
#
_cell.length_a   1.000
_cell.length_b   1.000
_cell.length_c   1.000
_cell.angle_alpha   90.00
_cell.angle_beta   90.00
_cell.angle_gamma   90.00
#
_symmetry.space_group_name_H-M   'P 1'
#
loop_
_entity.id
_entity.type
_entity.pdbx_description
1 polymer ?
#
loop_
_entity_poly.entity_id
_entity_poly.type
_entity_poly.pdbx_seq_one_letter_code
_entity_poly.pdbx_strand_id
1 'polypeptide(L)'
;MIVSGRLGREIVPSIHKLRQVISIYVYCMDKRSNEQWAGNFEKVKAIIVELDELISRIETDYRLQKTVEEPLSINIFTTDANASTSAMGTSTMGVNGQFVFFQVLIDCLQRLQSNKADKEELIDLCKQKYKDNDLELSRIKEFENSYSSNRALWWYTRESFFYKTLNAALRKQDIHLIFLFREIISNIHYQLKFNQVKYPVQVYRGQMMSHDELKTLKECLDQFISVNSFFSTSTDKQRALAFLKTSNAKDNLELVLFEIDADPTMATTKPFADISPFSQFPRESEILFMLGSIFRLKSIHRPGNSQLWIIRMILCSDNEHELKHVLMHIKQQYGSETVDLRTLGRLLSEMSKFDLAEKYFIRSLEQLPLNDPLLFELYQDLGKVTSQAGDFEKSMEWRRKAVALQQKSDLAGKQSY
;
A
#
# COMPACT_ATOMS: atom_id res chain seq x y z
N MET A 1 29.32 3.80 7.38
CA MET A 1 30.80 3.75 7.35
C MET A 1 31.28 2.64 8.27
N ILE A 2 32.28 1.88 7.86
CA ILE A 2 32.87 0.80 8.66
C ILE A 2 34.30 1.22 9.02
N VAL A 3 34.69 1.09 10.28
CA VAL A 3 36.03 1.45 10.77
C VAL A 3 36.61 0.33 11.62
N SER A 4 37.93 0.19 11.65
CA SER A 4 38.59 -0.67 12.63
C SER A 4 38.57 -0.02 14.01
N GLY A 5 38.78 -0.79 15.10
CA GLY A 5 38.79 -0.24 16.47
C GLY A 5 39.80 0.89 16.66
N ARG A 6 41.04 0.69 16.19
CA ARG A 6 42.11 1.71 16.27
C ARG A 6 41.76 2.94 15.44
N LEU A 7 41.43 2.75 14.17
CA LEU A 7 41.12 3.86 13.27
C LEU A 7 39.89 4.62 13.77
N GLY A 8 38.87 3.92 14.25
CA GLY A 8 37.66 4.49 14.82
C GLY A 8 37.96 5.45 15.98
N ARG A 9 38.83 5.06 16.91
CA ARG A 9 39.24 5.92 18.02
C ARG A 9 39.88 7.24 17.57
N GLU A 10 40.62 7.21 16.47
CA GLU A 10 41.33 8.38 15.92
C GLU A 10 40.39 9.28 15.10
N ILE A 11 39.53 8.70 14.24
CA ILE A 11 38.79 9.48 13.24
C ILE A 11 37.35 9.83 13.65
N VAL A 12 36.69 8.99 14.45
CA VAL A 12 35.27 9.21 14.85
C VAL A 12 35.07 10.55 15.57
N PRO A 13 35.95 11.00 16.49
CA PRO A 13 35.83 12.32 17.11
C PRO A 13 35.76 13.48 16.10
N SER A 14 36.44 13.35 14.95
CA SER A 14 36.49 14.40 13.92
C SER A 14 35.32 14.33 12.94
N ILE A 15 34.80 13.13 12.64
CA ILE A 15 33.82 12.94 11.57
C ILE A 15 32.39 12.70 12.06
N HIS A 16 32.17 12.39 13.35
CA HIS A 16 30.82 12.10 13.86
C HIS A 16 29.85 13.27 13.68
N LYS A 17 30.33 14.52 13.59
CA LYS A 17 29.49 15.70 13.34
C LYS A 17 29.13 15.91 11.87
N LEU A 18 29.82 15.24 10.93
CA LEU A 18 29.57 15.41 9.50
C LEU A 18 28.19 14.87 9.12
N ARG A 19 27.40 15.67 8.41
CA ARG A 19 26.05 15.28 7.95
C ARG A 19 26.07 14.09 6.99
N GLN A 20 27.15 13.95 6.22
CA GLN A 20 27.34 12.84 5.28
C GLN A 20 27.57 11.49 5.98
N VAL A 21 28.01 11.50 7.24
CA VAL A 21 28.19 10.28 8.04
C VAL A 21 26.90 10.02 8.79
N ILE A 22 26.17 8.99 8.36
CA ILE A 22 24.85 8.61 8.91
C ILE A 22 25.05 7.62 10.07
N SER A 23 25.75 6.51 9.81
CA SER A 23 26.02 5.44 10.77
C SER A 23 27.48 4.99 10.68
N ILE A 24 28.06 4.66 11.84
CA ILE A 24 29.43 4.16 12.00
C ILE A 24 29.36 2.78 12.67
N TYR A 25 29.99 1.79 12.04
CA TYR A 25 30.14 0.44 12.58
C TYR A 25 31.62 0.19 12.86
N VAL A 26 31.93 -0.20 14.10
CA VAL A 26 33.30 -0.53 14.50
C VAL A 26 33.48 -2.03 14.36
N TYR A 27 34.32 -2.46 13.43
CA TYR A 27 34.67 -3.86 13.23
C TYR A 27 36.03 -4.14 13.87
N CYS A 28 36.07 -4.92 14.95
CA CYS A 28 37.31 -5.14 15.70
C CYS A 28 37.28 -6.43 16.52
N MET A 29 38.45 -7.02 16.75
CA MET A 29 38.58 -8.22 17.60
C MET A 29 38.39 -7.92 19.10
N ASP A 30 38.76 -6.71 19.55
CA ASP A 30 38.69 -6.32 20.96
C ASP A 30 37.49 -5.39 21.21
N LYS A 31 36.32 -5.99 21.43
CA LYS A 31 35.08 -5.25 21.65
C LYS A 31 35.14 -4.37 22.90
N ARG A 32 35.60 -4.92 24.04
CA ARG A 32 35.59 -4.24 25.35
C ARG A 32 36.42 -2.96 25.35
N SER A 33 37.59 -2.98 24.74
CA SER A 33 38.47 -1.79 24.64
C SER A 33 37.86 -0.67 23.80
N ASN A 34 36.94 -1.01 22.88
CA ASN A 34 36.30 -0.04 22.00
C ASN A 34 34.95 0.48 22.52
N GLU A 35 34.28 -0.26 23.41
CA GLU A 35 33.01 0.15 24.03
C GLU A 35 33.13 1.48 24.79
N GLN A 36 34.24 1.69 25.51
CA GLN A 36 34.45 2.87 26.34
C GLN A 36 34.45 4.19 25.56
N TRP A 37 35.08 4.22 24.38
CA TRP A 37 35.13 5.43 23.57
C TRP A 37 33.92 5.54 22.64
N ALA A 38 33.46 4.43 22.08
CA ALA A 38 32.37 4.38 21.12
C ALA A 38 31.04 4.87 21.73
N GLY A 39 30.78 4.57 23.00
CA GLY A 39 29.57 4.99 23.71
C GLY A 39 29.39 6.52 23.80
N ASN A 40 30.46 7.30 23.59
CA ASN A 40 30.41 8.76 23.59
C ASN A 40 29.90 9.36 22.27
N PHE A 41 29.67 8.55 21.24
CA PHE A 41 29.33 9.02 19.89
C PHE A 41 28.04 8.37 19.40
N GLU A 42 26.95 9.15 19.33
CA GLU A 42 25.61 8.67 18.94
C GLU A 42 25.53 8.01 17.56
N LYS A 43 26.46 8.36 16.66
CA LYS A 43 26.54 7.77 15.31
C LYS A 43 27.24 6.42 15.28
N VAL A 44 27.89 6.00 16.36
CA VAL A 44 28.47 4.65 16.46
C VAL A 44 27.34 3.69 16.84
N LYS A 45 26.89 2.91 15.85
CA LYS A 45 25.69 2.05 15.98
C LYS A 45 26.00 0.70 16.61
N ALA A 46 27.18 0.15 16.36
CA ALA A 46 27.58 -1.14 16.90
C ALA A 46 29.10 -1.33 16.87
N ILE A 47 29.57 -2.18 17.78
CA ILE A 47 30.94 -2.70 17.82
C ILE A 47 30.84 -4.21 17.66
N ILE A 48 31.42 -4.70 16.58
CA ILE A 48 31.14 -6.02 16.02
C ILE A 48 32.46 -6.75 15.80
N VAL A 49 32.48 -8.02 16.20
CA VAL A 49 33.65 -8.90 16.10
C VAL A 49 33.54 -9.81 14.88
N GLU A 50 32.34 -10.30 14.59
CA GLU A 50 32.11 -11.25 13.50
C GLU A 50 31.62 -10.56 12.23
N LEU A 51 32.14 -10.98 11.08
CA LEU A 51 31.78 -10.39 9.79
C LEU A 51 30.30 -10.62 9.45
N ASP A 52 29.76 -11.79 9.76
CA ASP A 52 28.36 -12.12 9.49
C ASP A 52 27.41 -11.26 10.33
N GLU A 53 27.76 -10.99 11.60
CA GLU A 53 27.03 -10.05 12.45
C GLU A 53 27.10 -8.62 11.87
N LEU A 54 28.25 -8.21 11.33
CA LEU A 54 28.43 -6.88 10.73
C LEU A 54 27.55 -6.71 9.50
N ILE A 55 27.57 -7.68 8.59
CA ILE A 55 26.74 -7.68 7.38
C ILE A 55 25.26 -7.67 7.78
N SER A 56 24.84 -8.58 8.66
CA SER A 56 23.45 -8.66 9.13
C SER A 56 22.98 -7.36 9.78
N ARG A 57 23.86 -6.69 10.54
CA ARG A 57 23.53 -5.42 11.20
C ARG A 57 23.40 -4.28 10.21
N ILE A 58 24.31 -4.16 9.25
CA ILE A 58 24.26 -3.12 8.21
C ILE A 58 23.02 -3.31 7.33
N GLU A 59 22.75 -4.54 6.89
CA GLU A 59 21.56 -4.88 6.11
C GLU A 59 20.28 -4.54 6.89
N THR A 60 20.26 -4.83 8.19
CA THR A 60 19.14 -4.44 9.05
C THR A 60 19.00 -2.93 9.08
N ASP A 61 20.02 -2.19 9.51
CA ASP A 61 19.97 -0.74 9.68
C ASP A 61 19.65 0.01 8.37
N TYR A 62 20.16 -0.46 7.22
CA TYR A 62 19.81 0.09 5.91
C TYR A 62 18.31 -0.08 5.58
N ARG A 63 17.75 -1.27 5.85
CA ARG A 63 16.31 -1.52 5.69
C ARG A 63 15.50 -0.64 6.64
N LEU A 64 15.94 -0.49 7.89
CA LEU A 64 15.25 0.34 8.89
C LEU A 64 15.13 1.79 8.41
N GLN A 65 16.22 2.35 7.89
CA GLN A 65 16.23 3.72 7.40
C GLN A 65 15.21 3.93 6.27
N LYS A 66 15.13 3.00 5.33
CA LYS A 66 14.19 3.08 4.22
C LYS A 66 12.74 3.00 4.67
N THR A 67 12.40 2.07 5.57
CA THR A 67 11.02 1.92 6.07
C THR A 67 10.56 3.14 6.86
N VAL A 68 11.47 3.83 7.56
CA VAL A 68 11.18 5.05 8.34
C VAL A 68 10.96 6.27 7.45
N GLU A 69 11.68 6.36 6.34
CA GLU A 69 11.59 7.46 5.37
C GLU A 69 10.39 7.30 4.41
N GLU A 70 9.77 6.13 4.31
CA GLU A 70 8.62 5.91 3.43
C GLU A 70 7.34 6.54 4.01
N PRO A 71 6.69 7.50 3.31
CA PRO A 71 5.48 8.15 3.79
C PRO A 71 4.30 7.17 3.83
N LEU A 72 3.42 7.34 4.83
CA LEU A 72 2.25 6.50 5.01
C LEU A 72 1.11 7.06 4.15
N SER A 73 0.64 6.27 3.18
CA SER A 73 -0.51 6.68 2.37
C SER A 73 -1.79 6.45 3.16
N ILE A 74 -2.48 7.54 3.50
CA ILE A 74 -3.65 7.54 4.39
C ILE A 74 -4.81 8.29 3.73
N ASN A 75 -6.02 7.74 3.84
CA ASN A 75 -7.25 8.50 3.63
C ASN A 75 -8.00 8.66 4.96
N ILE A 76 -8.65 9.79 5.16
CA ILE A 76 -9.42 10.09 6.37
C ILE A 76 -10.91 10.10 6.01
N PHE A 77 -11.76 9.62 6.91
CA PHE A 77 -13.21 9.76 6.80
C PHE A 77 -13.72 10.56 7.99
N THR A 78 -14.35 11.69 7.71
CA THR A 78 -14.85 12.67 8.67
C THR A 78 -16.37 12.58 8.81
N THR A 79 -16.87 12.53 10.05
CA THR A 79 -18.30 12.37 10.36
C THR A 79 -19.04 13.68 10.66
N ASP A 80 -18.38 14.84 10.57
CA ASP A 80 -18.94 16.13 11.00
C ASP A 80 -20.25 16.52 10.29
N ALA A 81 -21.31 16.66 11.09
CA ALA A 81 -22.67 17.08 10.68
C ALA A 81 -22.74 18.52 10.14
N ASN A 82 -21.70 19.33 10.30
CA ASN A 82 -21.64 20.71 9.81
C ASN A 82 -21.03 20.83 8.40
N ALA A 83 -20.43 19.75 7.87
CA ALA A 83 -20.08 19.67 6.45
C ALA A 83 -21.27 19.20 5.58
N SER A 84 -22.38 18.84 6.22
CA SER A 84 -23.55 18.20 5.59
C SER A 84 -24.47 19.15 4.81
N THR A 85 -24.27 20.47 4.87
CA THR A 85 -25.16 21.41 4.16
C THR A 85 -24.69 21.80 2.75
N SER A 86 -23.61 21.21 2.23
CA SER A 86 -23.26 21.38 0.81
C SER A 86 -22.81 20.11 0.08
N ALA A 87 -22.82 18.93 0.72
CA ALA A 87 -22.29 17.71 0.12
C ALA A 87 -23.14 16.45 0.40
N MET A 88 -24.47 16.59 0.41
CA MET A 88 -25.35 15.46 0.06
C MET A 88 -25.38 15.26 -1.47
N GLY A 89 -24.20 15.32 -2.08
CA GLY A 89 -23.95 15.13 -3.49
C GLY A 89 -22.58 14.49 -3.60
N THR A 90 -22.56 13.22 -4.00
CA THR A 90 -21.76 12.64 -5.11
C THR A 90 -20.43 13.28 -5.56
N SER A 91 -19.78 14.18 -4.81
CA SER A 91 -18.51 14.76 -5.20
C SER A 91 -17.43 13.72 -4.94
N THR A 92 -17.00 13.07 -6.00
CA THR A 92 -15.99 12.00 -5.98
C THR A 92 -14.59 12.50 -5.60
N MET A 93 -14.42 13.81 -5.45
CA MET A 93 -13.18 14.47 -5.07
C MET A 93 -13.07 14.86 -3.58
N GLY A 94 -14.13 14.72 -2.79
CA GLY A 94 -14.08 15.01 -1.35
C GLY A 94 -13.25 14.00 -0.57
N VAL A 95 -12.74 14.38 0.60
CA VAL A 95 -11.90 13.54 1.48
C VAL A 95 -12.59 12.21 1.82
N ASN A 96 -13.89 12.25 2.15
CA ASN A 96 -14.70 11.05 2.38
C ASN A 96 -14.90 10.22 1.10
N GLY A 97 -14.98 10.86 -0.06
CA GLY A 97 -15.08 10.18 -1.36
C GLY A 97 -13.83 9.34 -1.63
N GLN A 98 -12.64 9.93 -1.49
CA GLN A 98 -11.38 9.21 -1.68
C GLN A 98 -11.23 8.01 -0.75
N PHE A 99 -11.64 8.16 0.51
CA PHE A 99 -11.70 7.05 1.47
C PHE A 99 -12.57 5.92 0.93
N VAL A 100 -13.83 6.20 0.61
CA VAL A 100 -14.80 5.15 0.24
C VAL A 100 -14.45 4.52 -1.10
N PHE A 101 -14.04 5.31 -2.10
CA PHE A 101 -13.66 4.79 -3.41
C PHE A 101 -12.44 3.88 -3.34
N PHE A 102 -11.44 4.20 -2.52
CA PHE A 102 -10.31 3.29 -2.32
C PHE A 102 -10.75 1.95 -1.72
N GLN A 103 -11.65 1.98 -0.73
CA GLN A 103 -12.20 0.77 -0.11
C GLN A 103 -12.93 -0.12 -1.13
N VAL A 104 -13.75 0.48 -1.99
CA VAL A 104 -14.49 -0.24 -3.04
C VAL A 104 -13.58 -0.70 -4.18
N LEU A 105 -12.57 0.09 -4.56
CA LEU A 105 -11.59 -0.27 -5.58
C LEU A 105 -10.84 -1.54 -5.19
N ILE A 106 -10.36 -1.63 -3.95
CA ILE A 106 -9.64 -2.81 -3.48
C ILE A 106 -10.55 -4.04 -3.43
N ASP A 107 -11.78 -3.90 -2.93
CA ASP A 107 -12.78 -4.97 -2.94
C ASP A 107 -13.08 -5.46 -4.37
N CYS A 108 -13.21 -4.54 -5.32
CA CYS A 108 -13.39 -4.82 -6.74
C CYS A 108 -12.20 -5.58 -7.32
N LEU A 109 -10.98 -5.08 -7.11
CA LEU A 109 -9.76 -5.70 -7.63
C LEU A 109 -9.51 -7.10 -7.05
N GLN A 110 -9.86 -7.32 -5.78
CA GLN A 110 -9.69 -8.63 -5.14
C GLN A 110 -10.63 -9.71 -5.69
N ARG A 111 -11.83 -9.32 -6.15
CA ARG A 111 -12.82 -10.22 -6.76
C ARG A 111 -12.63 -10.41 -8.25
N LEU A 112 -11.86 -9.53 -8.90
CA LEU A 112 -11.62 -9.56 -10.33
C LEU A 112 -10.59 -10.63 -10.71
N GLN A 113 -10.98 -11.52 -11.61
CA GLN A 113 -10.11 -12.60 -12.08
C GLN A 113 -8.90 -12.04 -12.84
N SER A 114 -7.75 -12.70 -12.64
CA SER A 114 -6.49 -12.44 -13.34
C SER A 114 -6.32 -13.39 -14.51
N ASN A 115 -5.74 -12.91 -15.61
CA ASN A 115 -5.41 -13.74 -16.76
C ASN A 115 -3.91 -13.68 -17.07
N LYS A 116 -3.47 -14.56 -17.98
CA LYS A 116 -2.05 -14.68 -18.35
C LYS A 116 -1.49 -13.38 -18.95
N ALA A 117 -2.28 -12.66 -19.74
CA ALA A 117 -1.86 -11.41 -20.36
C ALA A 117 -1.59 -10.31 -19.31
N ASP A 118 -2.38 -10.26 -18.22
CA ASP A 118 -2.12 -9.34 -17.11
C ASP A 118 -0.77 -9.64 -16.43
N LYS A 119 -0.45 -10.93 -16.24
CA LYS A 119 0.84 -11.33 -15.66
C LYS A 119 2.00 -10.98 -16.59
N GLU A 120 1.88 -11.23 -17.89
CA GLU A 120 2.90 -10.88 -18.88
C GLU A 120 3.14 -9.35 -18.90
N GLU A 121 2.06 -8.55 -18.92
CA GLU A 121 2.13 -7.08 -18.84
C GLU A 121 2.84 -6.59 -17.56
N LEU A 122 2.55 -7.19 -16.40
CA LEU A 122 3.24 -6.87 -15.15
C LEU A 122 4.75 -7.11 -15.24
N ILE A 123 5.15 -8.25 -15.80
CA ILE A 123 6.55 -8.66 -15.91
C ILE A 123 7.29 -7.71 -16.85
N ASP A 124 6.69 -7.35 -17.98
CA ASP A 124 7.30 -6.46 -18.97
C ASP A 124 7.50 -5.05 -18.42
N LEU A 125 6.51 -4.51 -17.71
CA LEU A 125 6.65 -3.22 -17.02
C LEU A 125 7.76 -3.25 -15.97
N CYS A 126 7.89 -4.36 -15.22
CA CYS A 126 8.98 -4.52 -14.27
C CYS A 126 10.34 -4.61 -14.97
N LYS A 127 10.47 -5.38 -16.06
CA LYS A 127 11.70 -5.49 -16.86
C LYS A 127 12.11 -4.12 -17.41
N GLN A 128 11.17 -3.34 -17.92
CA GLN A 128 11.44 -1.99 -18.43
C GLN A 128 11.91 -1.05 -17.31
N LYS A 129 11.26 -1.09 -16.14
CA LYS A 129 11.60 -0.25 -14.99
C LYS A 129 13.00 -0.54 -14.42
N TYR A 130 13.42 -1.81 -14.43
CA TYR A 130 14.69 -2.26 -13.89
C TYR A 130 15.71 -2.67 -14.96
N LYS A 131 15.57 -2.14 -16.19
CA LYS A 131 16.39 -2.51 -17.36
C LYS A 131 17.90 -2.40 -17.14
N ASP A 132 18.34 -1.48 -16.27
CA ASP A 132 19.76 -1.21 -15.97
C ASP A 132 20.20 -1.86 -14.65
N ASN A 133 19.41 -2.80 -14.10
CA ASN A 133 19.69 -3.46 -12.82
C ASN A 133 19.61 -4.99 -12.96
N ASP A 134 20.75 -5.60 -13.29
CA ASP A 134 20.88 -7.06 -13.52
C ASP A 134 20.38 -7.91 -12.34
N LEU A 135 20.59 -7.44 -11.10
CA LEU A 135 20.15 -8.15 -9.90
C LEU A 135 18.62 -8.22 -9.82
N GLU A 136 17.93 -7.12 -10.08
CA GLU A 136 16.47 -7.09 -10.09
C GLU A 136 15.90 -7.82 -11.31
N LEU A 137 16.56 -7.76 -12.48
CA LEU A 137 16.16 -8.55 -13.67
C LEU A 137 16.23 -10.06 -13.41
N SER A 138 17.27 -10.53 -12.72
CA SER A 138 17.39 -11.94 -12.29
C SER A 138 16.24 -12.33 -11.35
N ARG A 139 15.88 -11.47 -10.39
CA ARG A 139 14.75 -11.69 -9.47
C ARG A 139 13.39 -11.68 -10.18
N ILE A 140 13.22 -10.84 -11.20
CA ILE A 140 12.00 -10.84 -12.04
C ILE A 140 11.88 -12.17 -12.77
N LYS A 141 12.98 -12.68 -13.35
CA LYS A 141 13.01 -14.00 -14.01
C LYS A 141 12.72 -15.14 -13.02
N GLU A 142 13.24 -15.06 -11.79
CA GLU A 142 12.92 -16.01 -10.72
C GLU A 142 11.42 -15.98 -10.39
N PHE A 143 10.84 -14.78 -10.22
CA PHE A 143 9.41 -14.60 -9.95
C PHE A 143 8.54 -15.16 -11.08
N GLU A 144 8.87 -14.85 -12.33
CA GLU A 144 8.15 -15.32 -13.52
C GLU A 144 8.03 -16.85 -13.56
N ASN A 145 9.12 -17.55 -13.22
CA ASN A 145 9.22 -19.01 -13.31
C ASN A 145 8.77 -19.78 -12.06
N SER A 146 8.84 -19.15 -10.87
CA SER A 146 8.69 -19.87 -9.59
C SER A 146 7.59 -19.32 -8.67
N TYR A 147 6.90 -18.25 -9.07
CA TYR A 147 5.82 -17.71 -8.25
C TYR A 147 4.69 -18.72 -8.03
N SER A 148 4.28 -18.84 -6.78
CA SER A 148 3.14 -19.65 -6.34
C SER A 148 2.33 -18.88 -5.29
N SER A 149 1.02 -19.11 -5.26
CA SER A 149 0.09 -18.38 -4.38
C SER A 149 0.43 -18.53 -2.89
N ASN A 150 1.01 -19.66 -2.47
CA ASN A 150 1.48 -19.92 -1.11
C ASN A 150 2.78 -19.19 -0.74
N ARG A 151 3.50 -18.56 -1.69
CA ARG A 151 4.71 -17.76 -1.44
C ARG A 151 4.50 -16.26 -1.55
N ALA A 152 3.25 -15.80 -1.64
CA ALA A 152 2.92 -14.38 -1.78
C ALA A 152 3.48 -13.51 -0.65
N LEU A 153 3.34 -13.90 0.62
CA LEU A 153 3.93 -13.16 1.76
C LEU A 153 5.47 -13.15 1.73
N TRP A 154 6.09 -14.25 1.32
CA TRP A 154 7.55 -14.32 1.17
C TRP A 154 8.05 -13.36 0.09
N TRP A 155 7.38 -13.31 -1.07
CA TRP A 155 7.72 -12.36 -2.14
C TRP A 155 7.46 -10.91 -1.72
N TYR A 156 6.40 -10.67 -0.94
CA TYR A 156 6.10 -9.34 -0.40
C TYR A 156 7.18 -8.86 0.57
N THR A 157 7.62 -9.71 1.49
CA THR A 157 8.65 -9.33 2.50
C THR A 157 10.07 -9.35 1.93
N ARG A 158 10.31 -10.04 0.82
CA ARG A 158 11.62 -10.12 0.20
C ARG A 158 12.05 -8.76 -0.36
N GLU A 159 13.28 -8.36 -0.04
CA GLU A 159 13.87 -7.15 -0.62
C GLU A 159 14.14 -7.33 -2.12
N SER A 160 13.16 -6.97 -2.95
CA SER A 160 13.18 -7.15 -4.40
C SER A 160 12.34 -6.08 -5.10
N PHE A 161 12.35 -6.12 -6.43
CA PHE A 161 11.47 -5.34 -7.30
C PHE A 161 10.02 -5.40 -6.83
N PHE A 162 9.58 -6.54 -6.28
CA PHE A 162 8.21 -6.82 -5.88
C PHE A 162 7.72 -5.82 -4.82
N TYR A 163 8.34 -5.86 -3.63
CA TYR A 163 8.02 -4.95 -2.51
C TYR A 163 8.12 -3.48 -2.94
N LYS A 164 9.21 -3.13 -3.63
CA LYS A 164 9.50 -1.75 -4.06
C LYS A 164 8.44 -1.23 -5.02
N THR A 165 8.01 -2.05 -5.96
CA THR A 165 7.11 -1.64 -7.04
C THR A 165 5.67 -1.57 -6.55
N LEU A 166 5.22 -2.58 -5.80
CA LEU A 166 3.87 -2.60 -5.25
C LEU A 166 3.64 -1.48 -4.22
N ASN A 167 4.53 -1.29 -3.25
CA ASN A 167 4.35 -0.22 -2.26
C ASN A 167 4.47 1.18 -2.89
N ALA A 168 5.30 1.36 -3.91
CA ALA A 168 5.34 2.62 -4.67
C ALA A 168 4.03 2.86 -5.44
N ALA A 169 3.44 1.82 -6.05
CA ALA A 169 2.16 1.91 -6.74
C ALA A 169 1.03 2.31 -5.77
N LEU A 170 0.96 1.66 -4.61
CA LEU A 170 -0.03 1.96 -3.56
C LEU A 170 0.11 3.40 -3.05
N ARG A 171 1.34 3.87 -2.79
CA ARG A 171 1.59 5.26 -2.37
C ARG A 171 1.16 6.29 -3.40
N LYS A 172 1.45 6.03 -4.68
CA LYS A 172 1.09 6.94 -5.79
C LYS A 172 -0.34 6.75 -6.28
N GLN A 173 -1.08 5.78 -5.73
CA GLN A 173 -2.38 5.34 -6.23
C GLN A 173 -2.33 5.05 -7.75
N ASP A 174 -1.28 4.37 -8.21
CA ASP A 174 -1.16 3.88 -9.59
C ASP A 174 -2.12 2.69 -9.76
N ILE A 175 -3.37 3.00 -10.09
CA ILE A 175 -4.45 2.01 -10.15
C ILE A 175 -4.15 0.92 -11.18
N HIS A 176 -3.51 1.27 -12.30
CA HIS A 176 -3.22 0.29 -13.33
C HIS A 176 -2.19 -0.73 -12.85
N LEU A 177 -1.12 -0.27 -12.20
CA LEU A 177 -0.13 -1.18 -11.64
C LEU A 177 -0.71 -2.01 -10.48
N ILE A 178 -1.55 -1.41 -9.62
CA ILE A 178 -2.27 -2.15 -8.55
C ILE A 178 -3.18 -3.23 -9.16
N PHE A 179 -3.87 -2.94 -10.26
CA PHE A 179 -4.67 -3.93 -11.00
C PHE A 179 -3.81 -5.09 -11.50
N LEU A 180 -2.61 -4.83 -12.03
CA LEU A 180 -1.71 -5.90 -12.48
C LEU A 180 -1.20 -6.76 -11.31
N PHE A 181 -1.07 -6.17 -10.11
CA PHE A 181 -0.73 -6.90 -8.87
C PHE A 181 -1.94 -7.60 -8.20
N ARG A 182 -3.18 -7.45 -8.69
CA ARG A 182 -4.40 -7.85 -7.98
C ARG A 182 -4.43 -9.32 -7.57
N GLU A 183 -3.93 -10.22 -8.42
CA GLU A 183 -3.86 -11.65 -8.09
C GLU A 183 -2.97 -11.90 -6.88
N ILE A 184 -1.82 -11.23 -6.81
CA ILE A 184 -0.90 -11.38 -5.68
C ILE A 184 -1.48 -10.70 -4.43
N ILE A 185 -2.16 -9.56 -4.58
CA ILE A 185 -2.88 -8.91 -3.46
C ILE A 185 -3.94 -9.87 -2.89
N SER A 186 -4.69 -10.58 -3.74
CA SER A 186 -5.65 -11.60 -3.32
C SER A 186 -4.97 -12.81 -2.65
N ASN A 187 -3.81 -13.24 -3.16
CA ASN A 187 -3.04 -14.32 -2.53
C ASN A 187 -2.50 -13.91 -1.15
N ILE A 188 -2.02 -12.67 -0.99
CA ILE A 188 -1.61 -12.11 0.32
C ILE A 188 -2.83 -12.08 1.25
N HIS A 189 -3.96 -11.56 0.77
CA HIS A 189 -5.21 -11.53 1.54
C HIS A 189 -5.58 -12.93 2.06
N TYR A 190 -5.56 -13.94 1.19
CA TYR A 190 -5.85 -15.32 1.56
C TYR A 190 -4.88 -15.83 2.64
N GLN A 191 -3.57 -15.61 2.48
CA GLN A 191 -2.59 -16.03 3.48
C GLN A 191 -2.74 -15.31 4.82
N LEU A 192 -3.03 -14.01 4.81
CA LEU A 192 -3.31 -13.24 6.03
C LEU A 192 -4.57 -13.79 6.73
N LYS A 193 -5.64 -14.05 5.98
CA LYS A 193 -6.89 -14.60 6.52
C LYS A 193 -6.68 -15.99 7.12
N PHE A 194 -5.94 -16.85 6.44
CA PHE A 194 -5.63 -18.20 6.91
C PHE A 194 -4.81 -18.19 8.20
N ASN A 195 -3.89 -17.22 8.33
CA ASN A 195 -3.01 -17.06 9.49
C ASN A 195 -3.46 -15.95 10.45
N GLN A 196 -4.75 -15.60 10.41
CA GLN A 196 -5.31 -14.50 11.21
C GLN A 196 -4.97 -14.69 12.70
N VAL A 197 -4.54 -13.60 13.33
CA VAL A 197 -4.26 -13.61 14.78
C VAL A 197 -5.54 -13.99 15.55
N LYS A 198 -5.42 -14.82 16.58
CA LYS A 198 -6.57 -15.39 17.30
C LYS A 198 -7.02 -14.59 18.52
N TYR A 199 -6.19 -13.68 19.00
CA TYR A 199 -6.43 -12.90 20.21
C TYR A 199 -6.11 -11.42 19.95
N PRO A 200 -6.72 -10.49 20.70
CA PRO A 200 -6.34 -9.07 20.62
C PRO A 200 -4.84 -8.88 20.85
N VAL A 201 -4.24 -8.02 20.03
CA VAL A 201 -2.80 -7.70 20.10
C VAL A 201 -2.58 -6.21 20.08
N GLN A 202 -1.52 -5.77 20.75
CA GLN A 202 -1.01 -4.41 20.63
C GLN A 202 0.26 -4.43 19.78
N VAL A 203 0.30 -3.60 18.75
CA VAL A 203 1.39 -3.55 17.78
C VAL A 203 1.88 -2.12 17.58
N TYR A 204 3.11 -2.02 17.08
CA TYR A 204 3.88 -0.79 17.05
C TYR A 204 4.51 -0.56 15.68
N ARG A 205 4.55 0.69 15.24
CA ARG A 205 5.29 1.10 14.04
C ARG A 205 5.92 2.47 14.25
N GLY A 206 7.25 2.54 14.11
CA GLY A 206 7.98 3.80 14.07
C GLY A 206 8.08 4.33 12.64
N GLN A 207 7.85 5.63 12.47
CA GLN A 207 7.92 6.31 11.19
C GLN A 207 8.27 7.81 11.32
N MET A 208 8.90 8.40 10.30
CA MET A 208 8.99 9.85 10.14
C MET A 208 7.77 10.42 9.44
N MET A 209 7.29 11.56 9.92
CA MET A 209 6.13 12.24 9.37
C MET A 209 6.43 13.74 9.26
N SER A 210 5.95 14.38 8.21
CA SER A 210 6.07 15.84 8.11
C SER A 210 5.22 16.56 9.16
N HIS A 211 5.61 17.79 9.49
CA HIS A 211 4.81 18.62 10.39
C HIS A 211 3.36 18.79 9.92
N ASP A 212 3.16 18.98 8.61
CA ASP A 212 1.84 19.20 8.00
C ASP A 212 0.96 17.95 8.05
N GLU A 213 1.52 16.77 7.77
CA GLU A 213 0.81 15.49 7.93
C GLU A 213 0.38 15.27 9.39
N LEU A 214 1.30 15.51 10.34
CA LEU A 214 1.01 15.35 11.76
C LEU A 214 -0.06 16.35 12.24
N LYS A 215 -0.02 17.59 11.75
CA LYS A 215 -1.03 18.60 12.04
C LYS A 215 -2.40 18.18 11.51
N THR A 216 -2.46 17.72 10.26
CA THR A 216 -3.69 17.20 9.65
C THR A 216 -4.27 16.05 10.47
N LEU A 217 -3.44 15.11 10.93
CA LEU A 217 -3.90 14.02 11.80
C LEU A 217 -4.45 14.51 13.15
N LYS A 218 -3.86 15.55 13.75
CA LYS A 218 -4.35 16.14 15.01
C LYS A 218 -5.74 16.76 14.87
N GLU A 219 -6.09 17.23 13.68
CA GLU A 219 -7.42 17.80 13.39
C GLU A 219 -8.48 16.70 13.20
N CYS A 220 -8.08 15.42 13.10
CA CYS A 220 -8.96 14.29 12.82
C CYS A 220 -9.10 13.31 14.00
N LEU A 221 -8.96 13.79 15.23
CA LEU A 221 -9.18 12.97 16.42
C LEU A 221 -10.59 12.35 16.42
N ASP A 222 -10.68 11.09 16.85
CA ASP A 222 -11.86 10.24 16.85
C ASP A 222 -12.50 9.94 15.48
N GLN A 223 -11.86 10.36 14.39
CA GLN A 223 -12.25 10.04 13.00
C GLN A 223 -11.64 8.71 12.53
N PHE A 224 -12.12 8.21 11.38
CA PHE A 224 -11.59 7.00 10.77
C PHE A 224 -10.44 7.30 9.80
N ILE A 225 -9.46 6.42 9.81
CA ILE A 225 -8.25 6.47 9.03
C ILE A 225 -8.11 5.15 8.28
N SER A 226 -7.99 5.20 6.96
CA SER A 226 -7.67 4.05 6.12
C SER A 226 -6.20 4.13 5.70
N VAL A 227 -5.44 3.06 5.94
CA VAL A 227 -4.07 2.95 5.41
C VAL A 227 -4.12 2.31 4.03
N ASN A 228 -3.75 3.06 3.00
CA ASN A 228 -3.88 2.65 1.59
C ASN A 228 -2.69 1.81 1.08
N SER A 229 -1.90 1.26 2.00
CA SER A 229 -0.85 0.28 1.74
C SER A 229 -0.98 -0.87 2.72
N PHE A 230 -0.23 -1.95 2.52
CA PHE A 230 -0.08 -2.91 3.62
C PHE A 230 0.59 -2.21 4.80
N PHE A 231 0.13 -2.51 6.01
CA PHE A 231 0.64 -1.85 7.20
C PHE A 231 1.47 -2.84 8.00
N SER A 232 2.79 -2.75 7.82
CA SER A 232 3.76 -3.57 8.55
C SER A 232 4.00 -2.97 9.94
N THR A 233 3.86 -3.81 10.96
CA THR A 233 3.98 -3.43 12.38
C THR A 233 4.73 -4.53 13.13
N SER A 234 5.20 -4.25 14.34
CA SER A 234 5.86 -5.24 15.20
C SER A 234 5.13 -5.34 16.53
N THR A 235 5.05 -6.55 17.11
CA THR A 235 4.64 -6.73 18.51
C THR A 235 5.70 -6.24 19.50
N ASP A 236 6.95 -6.06 19.04
CA ASP A 236 8.05 -5.56 19.86
C ASP A 236 8.20 -4.04 19.73
N LYS A 237 7.78 -3.33 20.79
CA LYS A 237 7.90 -1.87 20.89
C LYS A 237 9.34 -1.38 20.74
N GLN A 238 10.34 -2.12 21.27
CA GLN A 238 11.74 -1.70 21.18
C GLN A 238 12.26 -1.77 19.76
N ARG A 239 11.82 -2.75 18.96
CA ARG A 239 12.13 -2.81 17.53
C ARG A 239 11.50 -1.65 16.77
N ALA A 240 10.23 -1.37 17.02
CA ALA A 240 9.55 -0.23 16.41
C ALA A 240 10.25 1.11 16.73
N LEU A 241 10.76 1.27 17.95
CA LEU A 241 11.56 2.43 18.36
C LEU A 241 12.98 2.43 17.80
N ALA A 242 13.61 1.26 17.62
CA ALA A 242 14.94 1.15 17.03
C ALA A 242 14.96 1.72 15.60
N PHE A 243 13.85 1.61 14.86
CA PHE A 243 13.65 2.26 13.57
C PHE A 243 13.88 3.78 13.65
N LEU A 244 13.31 4.44 14.68
CA LEU A 244 13.37 5.89 14.84
C LEU A 244 14.74 6.42 15.30
N LYS A 245 15.48 5.64 16.10
CA LYS A 245 16.81 6.02 16.65
C LYS A 245 17.93 6.08 15.61
N THR A 246 17.68 5.58 14.40
CA THR A 246 18.69 5.45 13.35
C THR A 246 18.75 6.70 12.46
N SER A 247 17.76 7.58 12.58
CA SER A 247 17.49 8.62 11.61
C SER A 247 17.78 10.00 12.21
N ASN A 248 18.65 10.79 11.57
CA ASN A 248 18.81 12.19 11.93
C ASN A 248 17.54 12.92 11.50
N ALA A 249 16.79 13.47 12.45
CA ALA A 249 15.64 14.32 12.12
C ALA A 249 16.11 15.43 11.17
N LYS A 250 15.55 15.46 9.96
CA LYS A 250 15.65 16.64 9.09
C LYS A 250 14.75 17.71 9.72
N ASP A 251 15.09 18.98 9.57
CA ASP A 251 14.43 20.10 10.26
C ASP A 251 12.89 20.19 10.08
N ASN A 252 12.29 19.46 9.12
CA ASN A 252 10.85 19.43 8.83
C ASN A 252 10.15 18.08 9.12
N LEU A 253 10.83 17.12 9.76
CA LEU A 253 10.29 15.79 10.04
C LEU A 253 10.21 15.51 11.55
N GLU A 254 9.08 14.98 11.97
CA GLU A 254 8.77 14.57 13.33
C GLU A 254 8.90 13.04 13.45
N LEU A 255 9.38 12.56 14.60
CA LEU A 255 9.42 11.14 14.90
C LEU A 255 8.05 10.73 15.47
N VAL A 256 7.43 9.72 14.86
CA VAL A 256 6.11 9.22 15.23
C VAL A 256 6.19 7.72 15.55
N LEU A 257 5.58 7.32 16.66
CA LEU A 257 5.29 5.93 16.98
C LEU A 257 3.77 5.72 16.96
N PHE A 258 3.31 4.85 16.07
CA PHE A 258 1.95 4.33 16.11
C PHE A 258 1.88 3.22 17.17
N GLU A 259 0.92 3.33 18.09
CA GLU A 259 0.48 2.27 19.00
C GLU A 259 -0.93 1.86 18.57
N ILE A 260 -1.10 0.60 18.18
CA ILE A 260 -2.33 0.12 17.57
C ILE A 260 -2.86 -1.05 18.39
N ASP A 261 -4.08 -0.89 18.90
CA ASP A 261 -4.82 -1.97 19.53
C ASP A 261 -5.68 -2.66 18.46
N ALA A 262 -5.40 -3.94 18.19
CA ALA A 262 -6.00 -4.70 17.11
C ALA A 262 -6.73 -5.93 17.65
N ASP A 263 -8.06 -5.89 17.61
CA ASP A 263 -8.91 -7.04 17.90
C ASP A 263 -9.23 -7.78 16.59
N PRO A 264 -8.85 -9.07 16.45
CA PRO A 264 -9.09 -9.83 15.23
C PRO A 264 -10.59 -10.02 14.91
N THR A 265 -11.49 -9.88 15.88
CA THR A 265 -12.94 -9.94 15.63
C THR A 265 -13.45 -8.76 14.80
N MET A 266 -12.72 -7.64 14.80
CA MET A 266 -13.03 -6.47 13.97
C MET A 266 -12.55 -6.64 12.52
N ALA A 267 -11.58 -7.54 12.28
CA ALA A 267 -10.92 -7.75 10.99
C ALA A 267 -11.72 -8.68 10.04
N THR A 268 -12.99 -8.37 9.80
CA THR A 268 -13.91 -9.24 9.03
C THR A 268 -13.53 -9.36 7.55
N THR A 269 -13.21 -8.25 6.90
CA THR A 269 -12.89 -8.20 5.46
C THR A 269 -11.44 -7.88 5.17
N LYS A 270 -10.69 -7.37 6.15
CA LYS A 270 -9.30 -6.96 6.00
C LYS A 270 -8.47 -7.62 7.09
N PRO A 271 -7.97 -8.84 6.81
CA PRO A 271 -7.26 -9.64 7.78
C PRO A 271 -5.91 -9.02 8.15
N PHE A 272 -5.38 -9.46 9.29
CA PHE A 272 -4.00 -9.21 9.69
C PHE A 272 -3.45 -10.45 10.38
N ALA A 273 -2.16 -10.71 10.19
CA ALA A 273 -1.54 -11.94 10.66
C ALA A 273 -0.12 -11.68 11.15
N ASP A 274 0.35 -12.56 12.04
CA ASP A 274 1.78 -12.73 12.27
C ASP A 274 2.40 -13.42 11.06
N ILE A 275 3.23 -12.68 10.34
CA ILE A 275 3.86 -13.17 9.11
C ILE A 275 5.31 -13.60 9.34
N SER A 276 5.79 -13.60 10.58
CA SER A 276 7.14 -14.08 10.93
C SER A 276 7.45 -15.47 10.33
N PRO A 277 6.54 -16.46 10.31
CA PRO A 277 6.83 -17.77 9.72
C PRO A 277 7.02 -17.77 8.20
N PHE A 278 6.50 -16.75 7.51
CA PHE A 278 6.46 -16.66 6.04
C PHE A 278 7.41 -15.58 5.50
N SER A 279 7.85 -14.67 6.36
CA SER A 279 8.70 -13.55 6.02
C SER A 279 10.12 -14.01 5.70
N GLN A 280 10.80 -13.29 4.80
CA GLN A 280 12.26 -13.41 4.67
C GLN A 280 12.98 -13.07 5.99
N PHE A 281 12.33 -12.33 6.89
CA PHE A 281 12.87 -11.83 8.14
C PHE A 281 12.05 -12.31 9.35
N PRO A 282 12.11 -13.60 9.72
CA PRO A 282 11.29 -14.17 10.79
C PRO A 282 11.56 -13.56 12.18
N ARG A 283 12.71 -12.88 12.34
CA ARG A 283 13.12 -12.27 13.60
C ARG A 283 12.50 -10.90 13.84
N GLU A 284 11.65 -10.38 12.95
CA GLU A 284 11.07 -9.03 13.10
C GLU A 284 9.77 -9.01 13.92
N SER A 285 9.19 -10.19 14.22
CA SER A 285 7.90 -10.33 14.93
C SER A 285 6.84 -9.47 14.25
N GLU A 286 6.77 -9.60 12.93
CA GLU A 286 6.02 -8.72 12.04
C GLU A 286 4.54 -9.14 12.02
N ILE A 287 3.67 -8.19 12.37
CA ILE A 287 2.24 -8.27 12.11
C ILE A 287 1.94 -7.40 10.89
N LEU A 288 1.40 -8.02 9.83
CA LEU A 288 1.03 -7.33 8.60
C LEU A 288 -0.48 -7.19 8.50
N PHE A 289 -0.96 -5.94 8.39
CA PHE A 289 -2.37 -5.67 8.08
C PHE A 289 -2.59 -5.58 6.57
N MET A 290 -3.73 -6.11 6.13
CA MET A 290 -4.19 -5.97 4.76
C MET A 290 -4.31 -4.49 4.39
N LEU A 291 -3.96 -4.13 3.15
CA LEU A 291 -4.16 -2.78 2.65
C LEU A 291 -5.65 -2.38 2.71
N GLY A 292 -5.89 -1.10 2.98
CA GLY A 292 -7.22 -0.54 3.23
C GLY A 292 -7.75 -0.81 4.65
N SER A 293 -6.95 -1.37 5.56
CA SER A 293 -7.36 -1.53 6.96
C SER A 293 -7.74 -0.18 7.57
N ILE A 294 -8.83 -0.19 8.36
CA ILE A 294 -9.46 1.00 8.90
C ILE A 294 -9.17 1.06 10.40
N PHE A 295 -8.80 2.23 10.87
CA PHE A 295 -8.48 2.48 12.26
C PHE A 295 -9.18 3.74 12.73
N ARG A 296 -9.59 3.77 14.00
CA ARG A 296 -10.06 4.99 14.66
C ARG A 296 -8.90 5.65 15.38
N LEU A 297 -8.66 6.92 15.09
CA LEU A 297 -7.63 7.71 15.75
C LEU A 297 -8.10 8.13 17.14
N LYS A 298 -7.42 7.71 18.21
CA LYS A 298 -7.88 7.98 19.59
C LYS A 298 -7.14 9.14 20.26
N SER A 299 -5.84 9.22 20.08
CA SER A 299 -5.06 10.30 20.67
C SER A 299 -3.75 10.51 19.94
N ILE A 300 -3.27 11.75 19.95
CA ILE A 300 -1.92 12.12 19.51
C ILE A 300 -1.32 12.95 20.63
N HIS A 301 -0.25 12.46 21.23
CA HIS A 301 0.40 13.15 22.35
C HIS A 301 1.91 12.95 22.34
N ARG A 302 2.60 13.79 23.10
CA ARG A 302 4.05 13.72 23.27
C ARG A 302 4.37 13.43 24.74
N PRO A 303 4.93 12.27 25.09
CA PRO A 303 5.26 11.96 26.47
C PRO A 303 6.45 12.80 26.94
N GLY A 304 6.19 13.73 27.88
CA GLY A 304 7.21 14.57 28.50
C GLY A 304 8.01 15.42 27.50
N ASN A 305 9.32 15.54 27.73
CA ASN A 305 10.26 16.27 26.87
C ASN A 305 10.84 15.41 25.72
N SER A 306 10.15 14.34 25.32
CA SER A 306 10.57 13.49 24.21
C SER A 306 10.36 14.21 22.86
N GLN A 307 11.23 13.93 21.88
CA GLN A 307 11.02 14.31 20.47
C GLN A 307 10.04 13.37 19.74
N LEU A 308 9.55 12.33 20.43
CA LEU A 308 8.68 11.31 19.88
C LEU A 308 7.20 11.64 20.10
N TRP A 309 6.42 11.69 19.03
CA TRP A 309 4.97 11.70 19.09
C TRP A 309 4.42 10.27 19.16
N ILE A 310 3.44 10.04 20.02
CA ILE A 310 2.70 8.79 20.13
C ILE A 310 1.31 9.00 19.52
N ILE A 311 1.00 8.20 18.51
CA ILE A 311 -0.31 8.16 17.86
C ILE A 311 -0.99 6.86 18.25
N ARG A 312 -2.10 6.94 19.00
CA ARG A 312 -2.90 5.78 19.37
C ARG A 312 -4.06 5.56 18.42
N MET A 313 -4.17 4.34 17.91
CA MET A 313 -5.26 3.94 17.02
C MET A 313 -5.86 2.61 17.47
N ILE A 314 -7.13 2.40 17.14
CA ILE A 314 -7.81 1.13 17.38
C ILE A 314 -8.28 0.58 16.03
N LEU A 315 -8.07 -0.70 15.77
CA LEU A 315 -8.58 -1.36 14.56
C LEU A 315 -10.11 -1.36 14.56
N CYS A 316 -10.70 -0.96 13.45
CA CYS A 316 -12.15 -0.87 13.25
C CYS A 316 -12.62 -1.85 12.17
N SER A 317 -13.87 -2.29 12.31
CA SER A 317 -14.54 -3.07 11.27
C SER A 317 -15.11 -2.15 10.19
N ASP A 318 -15.13 -2.64 8.95
CA ASP A 318 -15.88 -2.00 7.87
C ASP A 318 -17.41 -2.12 8.03
N ASN A 319 -17.86 -2.85 9.06
CA ASN A 319 -19.27 -2.99 9.43
C ASN A 319 -19.74 -2.00 10.50
N GLU A 320 -18.91 -1.06 10.96
CA GLU A 320 -19.38 0.02 11.83
C GLU A 320 -20.49 0.82 11.13
N HIS A 321 -21.56 1.16 11.87
CA HIS A 321 -22.81 1.68 11.30
C HIS A 321 -22.62 2.85 10.33
N GLU A 322 -21.70 3.76 10.64
CA GLU A 322 -21.38 4.95 9.84
C GLU A 322 -20.73 4.60 8.50
N LEU A 323 -19.83 3.60 8.47
CA LEU A 323 -19.13 3.16 7.27
C LEU A 323 -19.95 2.16 6.46
N LYS A 324 -20.70 1.29 7.15
CA LYS A 324 -21.47 0.20 6.53
C LYS A 324 -22.47 0.72 5.52
N HIS A 325 -23.24 1.75 5.84
CA HIS A 325 -24.26 2.27 4.93
C HIS A 325 -23.63 2.84 3.65
N VAL A 326 -22.55 3.61 3.79
CA VAL A 326 -21.85 4.25 2.65
C VAL A 326 -21.18 3.20 1.78
N LEU A 327 -20.47 2.24 2.38
CA LEU A 327 -19.83 1.15 1.66
C LEU A 327 -20.86 0.23 0.98
N MET A 328 -21.97 -0.12 1.65
CA MET A 328 -23.02 -0.93 1.06
C MET A 328 -23.69 -0.24 -0.12
N HIS A 329 -23.99 1.05 -0.02
CA HIS A 329 -24.61 1.79 -1.12
C HIS A 329 -23.75 1.76 -2.38
N ILE A 330 -22.45 2.05 -2.27
CA ILE A 330 -21.54 2.00 -3.42
C ILE A 330 -21.33 0.56 -3.90
N LYS A 331 -21.20 -0.41 -2.99
CA LYS A 331 -21.10 -1.83 -3.38
C LYS A 331 -22.35 -2.34 -4.09
N GLN A 332 -23.56 -1.89 -3.75
CA GLN A 332 -24.78 -2.28 -4.46
C GLN A 332 -24.84 -1.69 -5.87
N GLN A 333 -24.31 -0.48 -6.07
CA GLN A 333 -24.27 0.16 -7.39
C GLN A 333 -23.24 -0.47 -8.33
N TYR A 334 -22.11 -0.96 -7.79
CA TYR A 334 -20.96 -1.41 -8.58
C TYR A 334 -20.48 -2.83 -8.22
N GLY A 335 -21.29 -3.63 -7.54
CA GLY A 335 -20.92 -4.94 -7.01
C GLY A 335 -22.05 -5.94 -7.14
N SER A 336 -22.26 -6.41 -8.37
CA SER A 336 -22.89 -7.72 -8.59
C SER A 336 -22.02 -8.86 -8.03
N GLU A 337 -22.60 -10.06 -7.93
CA GLU A 337 -21.91 -11.28 -7.49
C GLU A 337 -20.67 -11.60 -8.35
N THR A 338 -20.67 -11.19 -9.63
CA THR A 338 -19.53 -11.24 -10.53
C THR A 338 -18.95 -9.84 -10.77
N VAL A 339 -17.64 -9.68 -10.54
CA VAL A 339 -16.89 -8.45 -10.87
C VAL A 339 -16.12 -8.67 -12.17
N ASP A 340 -16.32 -7.79 -13.12
CA ASP A 340 -15.66 -7.80 -14.42
C ASP A 340 -14.93 -6.47 -14.71
N LEU A 341 -14.23 -6.41 -15.84
CA LEU A 341 -13.49 -5.23 -16.27
C LEU A 341 -14.41 -4.03 -16.55
N ARG A 342 -15.64 -4.28 -16.99
CA ARG A 342 -16.67 -3.25 -17.17
C ARG A 342 -17.04 -2.59 -15.85
N THR A 343 -17.21 -3.38 -14.79
CA THR A 343 -17.50 -2.88 -13.45
C THR A 343 -16.35 -2.05 -12.89
N LEU A 344 -15.11 -2.48 -13.10
CA LEU A 344 -13.93 -1.67 -12.80
C LEU A 344 -13.92 -0.35 -13.60
N GLY A 345 -14.20 -0.39 -14.90
CA GLY A 345 -14.29 0.81 -15.75
C GLY A 345 -15.34 1.82 -15.26
N ARG A 346 -16.53 1.34 -14.86
CA ARG A 346 -17.57 2.20 -14.28
C ARG A 346 -17.11 2.84 -12.97
N LEU A 347 -16.52 2.07 -12.06
CA LEU A 347 -15.98 2.59 -10.81
C LEU A 347 -14.91 3.68 -11.05
N LEU A 348 -14.02 3.46 -12.02
CA LEU A 348 -12.98 4.43 -12.39
C LEU A 348 -13.56 5.70 -13.00
N SER A 349 -14.64 5.60 -13.78
CA SER A 349 -15.33 6.76 -14.33
C SER A 349 -15.90 7.65 -13.22
N GLU A 350 -16.50 7.05 -12.19
CA GLU A 350 -16.98 7.81 -11.02
C GLU A 350 -15.83 8.47 -10.26
N MET A 351 -14.70 7.78 -10.10
CA MET A 351 -13.46 8.35 -9.57
C MET A 351 -12.84 9.44 -10.48
N SER A 352 -13.50 9.82 -11.59
CA SER A 352 -13.03 10.77 -12.59
C SER A 352 -11.70 10.38 -13.23
N LYS A 353 -11.40 9.08 -13.26
CA LYS A 353 -10.23 8.48 -13.92
C LYS A 353 -10.61 8.03 -15.33
N PHE A 354 -11.08 8.98 -16.14
CA PHE A 354 -11.70 8.69 -17.44
C PHE A 354 -10.77 7.93 -18.40
N ASP A 355 -9.50 8.29 -18.48
CA ASP A 355 -8.52 7.60 -19.34
C ASP A 355 -8.35 6.12 -18.95
N LEU A 356 -8.30 5.83 -17.65
CA LEU A 356 -8.21 4.46 -17.16
C LEU A 356 -9.53 3.71 -17.35
N ALA A 357 -10.66 4.37 -17.12
CA ALA A 357 -11.98 3.79 -17.36
C ALA A 357 -12.13 3.38 -18.84
N GLU A 358 -11.77 4.27 -19.79
CA GLU A 358 -11.73 3.96 -21.22
C GLU A 358 -10.79 2.77 -21.50
N LYS A 359 -9.57 2.76 -20.96
CA LYS A 359 -8.62 1.64 -21.10
C LYS A 359 -9.23 0.30 -20.69
N TYR A 360 -9.94 0.25 -19.56
CA TYR A 360 -10.52 -0.99 -19.06
C TYR A 360 -11.80 -1.40 -19.79
N PHE A 361 -12.61 -0.46 -20.27
CA PHE A 361 -13.71 -0.79 -21.16
C PHE A 361 -13.22 -1.37 -22.50
N ILE A 362 -12.17 -0.80 -23.09
CA ILE A 362 -11.53 -1.35 -24.29
C ILE A 362 -10.96 -2.74 -24.02
N ARG A 363 -10.22 -2.92 -22.91
CA ARG A 363 -9.70 -4.24 -22.52
C ARG A 363 -10.83 -5.27 -22.33
N SER A 364 -11.97 -4.85 -21.79
CA SER A 364 -13.16 -5.70 -21.68
C SER A 364 -13.72 -6.07 -23.04
N LEU A 365 -13.78 -5.10 -23.97
CA LEU A 365 -14.28 -5.31 -25.33
C LEU A 365 -13.44 -6.32 -26.10
N GLU A 366 -12.11 -6.26 -25.97
CA GLU A 366 -11.16 -7.17 -26.61
C GLU A 366 -11.30 -8.64 -26.13
N GLN A 367 -11.88 -8.85 -24.96
CA GLN A 367 -12.08 -10.19 -24.38
C GLN A 367 -13.43 -10.81 -24.74
N LEU A 368 -14.36 -10.04 -25.32
CA LEU A 368 -15.71 -10.52 -25.64
C LEU A 368 -15.80 -11.09 -27.06
N PRO A 369 -16.62 -12.13 -27.27
CA PRO A 369 -17.00 -12.59 -28.60
C PRO A 369 -17.73 -11.50 -29.42
N LEU A 370 -17.63 -11.56 -30.75
CA LEU A 370 -18.20 -10.58 -31.69
C LEU A 370 -19.73 -10.37 -31.60
N ASN A 371 -20.46 -11.29 -30.97
CA ASN A 371 -21.92 -11.24 -30.81
C ASN A 371 -22.36 -11.24 -29.34
N ASP A 372 -21.46 -10.88 -28.42
CA ASP A 372 -21.80 -10.84 -27.00
C ASP A 372 -22.84 -9.73 -26.69
N PRO A 373 -23.92 -10.02 -25.94
CA PRO A 373 -24.90 -9.01 -25.56
C PRO A 373 -24.31 -7.79 -24.85
N LEU A 374 -23.19 -7.95 -24.13
CA LEU A 374 -22.52 -6.87 -23.39
C LEU A 374 -21.82 -5.86 -24.31
N LEU A 375 -21.62 -6.15 -25.60
CA LEU A 375 -20.96 -5.23 -26.54
C LEU A 375 -21.73 -3.91 -26.65
N PHE A 376 -23.06 -3.97 -26.70
CA PHE A 376 -23.88 -2.76 -26.77
C PHE A 376 -23.68 -1.88 -25.54
N GLU A 377 -23.70 -2.49 -24.34
CA GLU A 377 -23.52 -1.79 -23.08
C GLU A 377 -22.12 -1.18 -22.96
N LEU A 378 -21.07 -1.90 -23.39
CA LEU A 378 -19.71 -1.38 -23.41
C LEU A 378 -19.53 -0.19 -24.35
N TYR A 379 -20.14 -0.20 -25.54
CA TYR A 379 -20.10 0.96 -26.43
C TYR A 379 -20.84 2.16 -25.86
N GLN A 380 -21.94 1.94 -25.14
CA GLN A 380 -22.62 3.03 -24.42
C GLN A 380 -21.74 3.60 -23.31
N ASP A 381 -21.10 2.74 -22.51
CA ASP A 381 -20.19 3.17 -21.44
C ASP A 381 -18.96 3.90 -21.99
N LEU A 382 -18.38 3.42 -23.10
CA LEU A 382 -17.30 4.09 -23.82
C LEU A 382 -17.74 5.46 -24.36
N GLY A 383 -18.94 5.54 -24.94
CA GLY A 383 -19.53 6.79 -25.39
C GLY A 383 -19.78 7.77 -24.24
N LYS A 384 -20.19 7.27 -23.07
CA LYS A 384 -20.39 8.08 -21.86
C LYS A 384 -19.05 8.60 -21.32
N VAL A 385 -18.07 7.72 -21.12
CA VAL A 385 -16.79 8.09 -20.50
C VAL A 385 -15.99 9.06 -21.35
N THR A 386 -15.96 8.86 -22.67
CA THR A 386 -15.27 9.79 -23.60
C THR A 386 -15.97 11.15 -23.66
N SER A 387 -17.31 11.18 -23.58
CA SER A 387 -18.05 12.43 -23.42
C SER A 387 -17.72 13.15 -22.12
N GLN A 388 -17.58 12.41 -21.01
CA GLN A 388 -17.19 12.97 -19.71
C GLN A 388 -15.74 13.46 -19.69
N ALA A 389 -14.85 12.81 -20.46
CA ALA A 389 -13.48 13.24 -20.70
C ALA A 389 -13.35 14.46 -21.63
N GLY A 390 -14.44 14.88 -22.28
CA GLY A 390 -14.47 15.99 -23.25
C GLY A 390 -14.11 15.60 -24.69
N ASP A 391 -13.89 14.32 -24.98
CA ASP A 391 -13.65 13.79 -26.32
C ASP A 391 -14.98 13.43 -27.01
N PHE A 392 -15.66 14.46 -27.51
CA PHE A 392 -16.98 14.32 -28.15
C PHE A 392 -16.92 13.55 -29.47
N GLU A 393 -15.79 13.59 -30.19
CA GLU A 393 -15.63 12.86 -31.45
C GLU A 393 -15.61 11.35 -31.20
N LYS A 394 -14.76 10.87 -30.28
CA LYS A 394 -14.77 9.46 -29.88
C LYS A 394 -16.10 9.05 -29.27
N SER A 395 -16.73 9.92 -28.48
CA SER A 395 -18.05 9.65 -27.91
C SER A 395 -19.08 9.34 -29.00
N MET A 396 -19.11 10.16 -30.05
CA MET A 396 -20.01 9.95 -31.19
C MET A 396 -19.66 8.68 -31.98
N GLU A 397 -18.38 8.35 -32.13
CA GLU A 397 -17.95 7.09 -32.76
C GLU A 397 -18.48 5.87 -31.99
N TRP A 398 -18.27 5.83 -30.67
CA TRP A 398 -18.74 4.73 -29.82
C TRP A 398 -20.26 4.60 -29.84
N ARG A 399 -21.00 5.72 -29.75
CA ARG A 399 -22.47 5.71 -29.84
C ARG A 399 -22.97 5.20 -31.19
N ARG A 400 -22.31 5.55 -32.30
CA ARG A 400 -22.64 5.01 -33.63
C ARG A 400 -22.45 3.49 -33.69
N LYS A 401 -21.37 2.97 -33.10
CA LYS A 401 -21.15 1.50 -33.00
C LYS A 401 -22.26 0.82 -32.18
N ALA A 402 -22.71 1.43 -31.08
CA ALA A 402 -23.83 0.92 -30.29
C ALA A 402 -25.14 0.86 -31.10
N VAL A 403 -25.49 1.95 -31.80
CA VAL A 403 -26.70 2.01 -32.64
C VAL A 403 -26.66 1.00 -33.79
N ALA A 404 -25.49 0.82 -34.43
CA ALA A 404 -25.33 -0.15 -35.50
C ALA A 404 -25.54 -1.60 -35.04
N LEU A 405 -25.14 -1.95 -33.80
CA LEU A 405 -25.43 -3.25 -33.20
C LEU A 405 -26.93 -3.46 -32.97
N GLN A 406 -27.60 -2.44 -32.43
CA GLN A 406 -29.05 -2.49 -32.16
C GLN A 406 -29.84 -2.73 -33.46
N GLN A 407 -29.51 -1.99 -34.53
CA GLN A 407 -30.15 -2.16 -35.84
C GLN A 407 -29.97 -3.56 -36.43
N LYS A 408 -28.77 -4.16 -36.29
CA LYS A 408 -28.51 -5.53 -36.74
C LYS A 408 -29.32 -6.58 -35.97
N SER A 409 -29.49 -6.38 -34.66
CA SER A 409 -30.31 -7.27 -33.82
C SER A 409 -31.79 -7.18 -34.21
N ASP A 410 -32.32 -5.97 -34.44
CA ASP A 410 -33.70 -5.75 -34.87
C ASP A 410 -34.01 -6.37 -36.25
N LEU A 411 -33.05 -6.32 -37.18
CA LEU A 411 -33.15 -6.93 -38.51
C LEU A 411 -33.14 -8.47 -38.43
N ALA A 412 -32.30 -9.06 -37.59
CA ALA A 412 -32.25 -10.51 -37.38
C ALA A 412 -33.53 -11.05 -36.73
N GLY A 413 -34.09 -10.31 -35.76
CA GLY A 413 -35.37 -10.66 -35.12
C GLY A 413 -36.56 -10.65 -36.09
N LYS A 414 -36.55 -9.80 -37.12
CA LYS A 414 -37.60 -9.73 -38.15
C LYS A 414 -37.53 -10.83 -39.21
N GLN A 415 -36.39 -11.51 -39.37
CA GLN A 415 -36.21 -12.60 -40.35
C GLN A 415 -36.53 -13.99 -39.77
N SER A 416 -36.78 -14.10 -38.45
CA SER A 416 -37.11 -15.36 -37.77
C SER A 416 -38.61 -15.55 -37.48
N TYR A 417 -39.48 -14.74 -38.11
CA TYR A 417 -40.94 -14.86 -38.03
C TYR A 417 -41.57 -15.27 -39.36
#